data_AF-A0A8R1HFS5-F1
#
_entry.id   AF-A0A8R1HFS5-F1
#
_cell.length_a   1.000
_cell.length_b   1.000
_cell.length_c   1.000
_cell.angle_alpha   90.00
_cell.angle_beta   90.00
_cell.angle_gamma   90.00
#
_symmetry.space_group_name_H-M   'P 1'
#
loop_
_entity.id
_entity.type
_entity.pdbx_description
1 polymer ?
#
loop_
_entity_poly.entity_id
_entity_poly.type
_entity_poly.pdbx_seq_one_letter_code
_entity_poly.pdbx_strand_id
1 'polypeptide(L)'
;MGKTGWIVFTIVLIFCSAGYGERVTRNVEVTAEEEKIRDKLGYEAIKEIHLDMDDDHSGSIDRNESTGFMKEDMQMRGSERARRENKFHGDDDAITVDDLWEAWFESNERNWNNDR
;
A
#
# COMPACT_ATOMS: atom_id res chain seq x y z
N MET A 1 -14.10 -14.82 52.08
CA MET A 1 -13.92 -13.87 50.96
C MET A 1 -12.80 -12.92 51.35
N GLY A 2 -11.51 -13.08 51.06
CA GLY A 2 -10.77 -13.81 50.04
C GLY A 2 -9.69 -12.84 49.54
N LYS A 3 -8.70 -12.49 50.40
CA LYS A 3 -7.66 -11.47 50.14
C LYS A 3 -6.85 -11.73 48.84
N THR A 4 -6.94 -12.95 48.31
CA THR A 4 -6.40 -13.40 47.03
C THR A 4 -7.08 -12.76 45.82
N GLY A 5 -8.37 -12.42 45.89
CA GLY A 5 -9.11 -11.83 44.77
C GLY A 5 -8.68 -10.39 44.45
N TRP A 6 -8.26 -9.64 45.47
CA TRP A 6 -7.81 -8.24 45.29
C TRP A 6 -6.43 -8.17 44.65
N ILE A 7 -5.51 -9.07 45.05
CA ILE A 7 -4.14 -9.13 44.53
C ILE A 7 -4.13 -9.44 43.02
N VAL A 8 -4.98 -10.37 42.56
CA VAL A 8 -5.10 -10.69 41.14
C VAL A 8 -5.67 -9.51 40.35
N PHE A 9 -6.63 -8.78 40.93
CA PHE A 9 -7.22 -7.59 40.29
C PHE A 9 -6.20 -6.45 40.13
N THR A 10 -5.32 -6.24 41.12
CA THR A 10 -4.25 -5.24 41.05
C THR A 10 -3.17 -5.60 40.03
N ILE A 11 -2.81 -6.89 39.91
CA ILE A 11 -1.82 -7.35 38.92
C ILE A 11 -2.34 -7.14 37.49
N VAL A 12 -3.61 -7.46 37.23
CA VAL A 12 -4.24 -7.25 35.90
C VAL A 12 -4.26 -5.77 35.51
N LEU A 13 -4.54 -4.86 36.46
CA LEU A 13 -4.54 -3.42 36.22
C LEU A 13 -3.13 -2.86 35.90
N ILE A 14 -2.08 -3.40 36.53
CA ILE A 14 -0.70 -2.98 36.27
C ILE A 14 -0.24 -3.38 34.86
N PHE A 15 -0.65 -4.56 34.36
CA PHE A 15 -0.31 -5.01 33.00
C PHE A 15 -1.06 -4.27 31.89
N CYS A 16 -2.23 -3.67 32.17
CA CYS A 16 -2.95 -2.85 31.19
C CYS A 16 -2.36 -1.44 30.99
N SER A 17 -1.57 -0.93 31.93
CA SER A 17 -1.02 0.44 31.86
C SER A 17 0.34 0.57 31.15
N ALA A 18 1.00 -0.53 30.78
CA ALA A 18 2.40 -0.52 30.33
C ALA A 18 2.61 -0.35 28.80
N GLY A 19 1.61 0.16 28.07
CA GLY A 19 1.61 0.15 26.59
C GLY A 19 1.88 1.47 25.87
N TYR A 20 2.12 2.59 26.56
CA TYR A 20 2.32 3.90 25.93
C TYR A 20 3.79 4.34 26.03
N GLY A 21 4.70 3.55 25.47
CA GLY A 21 6.05 4.01 25.19
C GLY A 21 6.04 4.92 23.96
N GLU A 22 6.67 6.09 24.04
CA GLU A 22 6.87 6.99 22.90
C GLU A 22 7.62 6.25 21.79
N ARG A 23 7.06 6.22 20.58
CA ARG A 23 7.69 5.55 19.44
C ARG A 23 8.89 6.37 18.98
N VAL A 24 10.09 5.90 19.27
CA VAL A 24 11.32 6.48 18.72
C VAL A 24 11.43 6.08 17.26
N THR A 25 11.49 7.05 16.36
CA THR A 25 11.70 6.81 14.92
C THR A 25 13.16 7.07 14.54
N ARG A 26 13.62 6.37 13.51
CA ARG A 26 14.92 6.60 12.86
C ARG A 26 14.77 6.39 11.37
N ASN A 27 15.51 7.16 10.58
CA ASN A 27 15.58 6.94 9.14
C ASN A 27 16.54 5.78 8.85
N VAL A 28 16.07 4.83 8.06
CA VAL A 28 16.84 3.67 7.60
C VAL A 28 16.57 3.47 6.11
N GLU A 29 17.59 3.02 5.40
CA GLU A 29 17.42 2.53 4.03
C GLU A 29 16.61 1.22 4.10
N VAL A 30 15.63 1.10 3.21
CA VAL A 30 14.75 -0.08 3.10
C VAL A 30 14.61 -0.46 1.64
N THR A 31 14.51 -1.75 1.39
CA THR A 31 14.17 -2.30 0.08
C THR A 31 12.66 -2.30 -0.16
N ALA A 32 12.24 -2.41 -1.42
CA ALA A 32 10.83 -2.55 -1.77
C ALA A 32 10.17 -3.76 -1.08
N GLU A 33 10.89 -4.89 -0.95
CA GLU A 33 10.39 -6.11 -0.29
C GLU A 33 10.20 -5.94 1.23
N GLU A 34 11.15 -5.29 1.91
CA GLU A 34 10.99 -4.97 3.33
C GLU A 34 9.82 -4.01 3.56
N GLU A 35 9.61 -3.10 2.60
CA GLU A 35 8.53 -2.14 2.66
C GLU A 35 7.14 -2.77 2.52
N LYS A 36 7.00 -3.86 1.76
CA LYS A 36 5.74 -4.62 1.72
C LYS A 36 5.30 -5.10 3.11
N ILE A 37 6.27 -5.41 3.98
CA ILE A 37 6.02 -5.87 5.35
C ILE A 37 5.80 -4.66 6.28
N ARG A 38 6.59 -3.59 6.12
CA ARG A 38 6.52 -2.38 6.95
C ARG A 38 5.24 -1.58 6.71
N ASP A 39 4.89 -1.39 5.44
CA ASP A 39 3.68 -0.71 4.95
C ASP A 39 2.69 -1.73 4.37
N LYS A 40 2.28 -2.66 5.23
CA LYS A 40 1.37 -3.75 4.85
C LYS A 40 0.06 -3.24 4.23
N LEU A 41 -0.52 -2.18 4.80
CA LEU A 41 -1.78 -1.63 4.31
C LEU A 41 -1.61 -0.93 2.96
N GLY A 42 -0.50 -0.22 2.74
CA GLY A 42 -0.18 0.37 1.44
C GLY A 42 0.00 -0.71 0.37
N TYR A 43 0.70 -1.80 0.69
CA TYR A 43 0.87 -2.92 -0.25
C TYR A 43 -0.45 -3.67 -0.53
N GLU A 44 -1.29 -3.88 0.48
CA GLU A 44 -2.63 -4.45 0.30
C GLU A 44 -3.51 -3.56 -0.58
N ALA A 45 -3.45 -2.22 -0.41
CA ALA A 45 -4.16 -1.28 -1.27
C ALA A 45 -3.67 -1.33 -2.73
N ILE A 46 -2.36 -1.44 -2.97
CA ILE A 46 -1.81 -1.59 -4.32
C ILE A 46 -2.27 -2.91 -4.95
N LYS A 47 -2.35 -4.00 -4.17
CA LYS A 47 -2.93 -5.27 -4.64
C LYS A 47 -4.40 -5.16 -5.02
N GLU A 48 -5.19 -4.46 -4.22
CA GLU A 48 -6.61 -4.22 -4.51
C GLU A 48 -6.78 -3.40 -5.79
N ILE A 49 -5.99 -2.34 -5.96
CA ILE A 49 -5.99 -1.54 -7.20
C ILE A 49 -5.58 -2.40 -8.41
N HIS A 50 -4.55 -3.24 -8.26
CA HIS A 50 -4.11 -4.15 -9.34
C HIS A 50 -5.23 -5.13 -9.71
N LEU A 51 -5.87 -5.73 -8.72
CA LEU A 51 -6.99 -6.66 -8.91
C LEU A 51 -8.19 -6.00 -9.60
N ASP A 52 -8.50 -4.74 -9.25
CA ASP A 52 -9.57 -3.97 -9.89
C ASP A 52 -9.24 -3.60 -11.35
N MET A 53 -7.96 -3.65 -11.75
CA MET A 53 -7.51 -3.34 -13.12
C MET A 53 -7.29 -4.61 -13.98
N ASP A 54 -6.92 -5.74 -13.37
CA ASP A 54 -6.69 -7.04 -14.02
C ASP A 54 -8.02 -7.77 -14.27
N ASP A 55 -8.73 -7.35 -15.32
CA ASP A 55 -10.08 -7.82 -15.66
C ASP A 55 -10.13 -9.33 -15.93
N ASP A 56 -9.10 -9.88 -16.56
CA ASP A 56 -9.04 -11.30 -16.92
C ASP A 56 -8.43 -12.20 -15.83
N HIS A 57 -7.95 -11.59 -14.74
CA HIS A 57 -7.31 -12.23 -13.58
C HIS A 57 -6.08 -13.06 -13.98
N SER A 58 -5.31 -12.59 -14.97
CA SER A 58 -4.09 -13.25 -15.45
C SER A 58 -2.91 -13.09 -14.49
N GLY A 59 -2.98 -12.13 -13.57
CA GLY A 59 -1.90 -11.74 -12.67
C GLY A 59 -1.04 -10.58 -13.18
N SER A 60 -1.42 -9.96 -14.30
CA SER A 60 -0.72 -8.82 -14.91
C SER A 60 -1.71 -7.92 -15.65
N ILE A 61 -1.51 -6.61 -15.59
CA ILE A 61 -2.32 -5.64 -16.32
C ILE A 61 -1.70 -5.38 -17.68
N ASP A 62 -2.45 -5.66 -18.75
CA ASP A 62 -2.05 -5.34 -20.12
C ASP A 62 -2.48 -3.93 -20.56
N ARG A 63 -2.05 -3.51 -21.76
CA ARG A 63 -2.38 -2.18 -22.31
C ARG A 63 -3.88 -1.99 -22.57
N ASN A 64 -4.62 -3.05 -22.90
CA ASN A 64 -6.06 -2.97 -23.13
C ASN A 64 -6.80 -2.78 -21.80
N GLU A 65 -6.38 -3.50 -20.76
CA GLU A 65 -6.94 -3.40 -19.41
C GLU A 65 -6.69 -2.02 -18.80
N SER A 66 -5.44 -1.54 -18.81
CA SER A 66 -5.12 -0.21 -18.27
C SER A 66 -5.84 0.92 -19.01
N THR A 67 -5.99 0.81 -20.34
CA THR A 67 -6.75 1.80 -21.12
C THR A 67 -8.27 1.67 -20.96
N GLY A 68 -8.78 0.46 -20.72
CA GLY A 68 -10.17 0.16 -20.36
C GLY A 68 -10.52 0.81 -19.03
N PHE A 69 -9.74 0.54 -17.98
CA PHE A 69 -9.91 1.12 -16.65
C PHE A 69 -9.89 2.65 -16.67
N MET A 70 -8.92 3.25 -17.37
CA MET A 70 -8.88 4.72 -17.50
C MET A 70 -10.14 5.28 -18.18
N LYS A 71 -10.71 4.54 -19.13
CA LYS A 71 -11.91 4.97 -19.88
C LYS A 71 -13.17 4.84 -19.05
N GLU A 72 -13.34 3.72 -18.36
CA GLU A 72 -14.62 3.26 -17.83
C GLU A 72 -14.75 3.67 -16.36
N ASP A 73 -13.72 3.40 -15.56
CA ASP A 73 -13.69 3.65 -14.12
C ASP A 73 -13.25 5.08 -13.79
N MET A 74 -12.16 5.54 -14.42
CA MET A 74 -11.65 6.90 -14.20
C MET A 74 -12.30 7.98 -15.07
N GLN A 75 -13.16 7.58 -16.02
CA GLN A 75 -13.86 8.48 -16.95
C GLN A 75 -12.92 9.43 -17.72
N MET A 76 -11.69 8.99 -18.02
CA MET A 76 -10.69 9.82 -18.68
C MET A 76 -10.95 10.00 -20.17
N ARG A 77 -10.75 11.24 -20.64
CA ARG A 77 -10.85 11.62 -22.06
C ARG A 77 -9.63 11.15 -22.86
N GLY A 78 -9.81 10.94 -24.17
CA GLY A 78 -8.84 10.24 -25.03
C GLY A 78 -7.43 10.84 -25.09
N SER A 79 -7.26 12.17 -25.03
CA SER A 79 -5.94 12.80 -25.13
C SER A 79 -5.03 12.55 -23.92
N GLU A 80 -5.61 12.41 -22.72
CA GLU A 80 -4.85 12.16 -21.50
C GLU A 80 -4.47 10.68 -21.35
N ARG A 81 -5.24 9.78 -21.98
CA ARG A 81 -5.07 8.34 -21.83
C ARG A 81 -3.76 7.85 -22.42
N ALA A 82 -3.41 8.25 -23.65
CA ALA A 82 -2.18 7.81 -24.30
C ALA A 82 -0.93 8.21 -23.51
N ARG A 83 -0.91 9.41 -22.92
CA ARG A 83 0.21 9.84 -22.08
C ARG A 83 0.33 9.01 -20.80
N ARG A 84 -0.80 8.66 -20.18
CA ARG A 84 -0.82 7.89 -18.93
C ARG A 84 -0.52 6.42 -19.15
N GLU A 85 -1.06 5.84 -20.21
CA GLU A 85 -0.77 4.48 -20.64
C GLU A 85 0.74 4.32 -20.90
N ASN A 86 1.36 5.23 -21.65
CA ASN A 86 2.81 5.20 -21.86
C ASN A 86 3.60 5.41 -20.56
N LYS A 87 3.08 6.16 -19.59
CA LYS A 87 3.75 6.37 -18.30
C LYS A 87 3.61 5.15 -17.38
N PHE A 88 2.51 4.42 -17.51
CA PHE A 88 2.20 3.23 -16.73
C PHE A 88 2.97 2.01 -17.25
N HIS A 89 3.00 1.82 -18.57
CA HIS A 89 3.67 0.69 -19.22
C HIS A 89 5.13 0.96 -19.58
N GLY A 90 5.43 2.13 -20.16
CA GLY A 90 6.71 2.31 -20.84
C GLY A 90 6.90 1.23 -21.91
N ASP A 91 7.97 0.44 -21.76
CA ASP A 91 8.30 -0.71 -22.61
C ASP A 91 7.77 -2.05 -22.05
N ASP A 92 7.13 -2.05 -20.88
CA ASP A 92 6.54 -3.24 -20.25
C ASP A 92 5.05 -3.38 -20.63
N ASP A 93 4.72 -4.47 -21.31
CA ASP A 93 3.37 -4.73 -21.79
C ASP A 93 2.47 -5.45 -20.77
N ALA A 94 3.01 -5.92 -19.64
CA ALA A 94 2.27 -6.74 -18.67
C ALA A 94 2.69 -6.44 -17.21
N ILE A 95 2.00 -5.51 -16.57
CA ILE A 95 2.36 -4.99 -15.25
C ILE A 95 1.85 -5.91 -14.13
N THR A 96 2.75 -6.56 -13.40
CA THR A 96 2.38 -7.37 -12.23
C THR A 96 2.16 -6.50 -10.99
N VAL A 97 1.64 -7.11 -9.92
CA VAL A 97 1.55 -6.48 -8.59
C VAL A 97 2.91 -5.97 -8.11
N ASP A 98 3.98 -6.73 -8.36
CA ASP A 98 5.32 -6.38 -7.88
C ASP A 98 5.89 -5.19 -8.69
N ASP A 99 5.66 -5.14 -10.00
CA ASP A 99 6.05 -4.01 -10.85
C ASP A 99 5.31 -2.72 -10.42
N LEU A 100 4.01 -2.83 -10.15
CA LEU A 100 3.20 -1.70 -9.68
C LEU A 100 3.65 -1.21 -8.29
N TRP A 101 4.00 -2.14 -7.39
CA TRP A 101 4.55 -1.80 -6.08
C TRP A 101 5.91 -1.12 -6.18
N GLU A 102 6.81 -1.62 -7.01
CA GLU A 102 8.15 -1.04 -7.21
C GLU A 102 8.03 0.38 -7.79
N ALA A 103 7.19 0.57 -8.81
CA ALA A 103 6.93 1.88 -9.38
C ALA A 103 6.34 2.87 -8.34
N TRP A 104 5.44 2.43 -7.46
CA TRP A 104 4.94 3.25 -6.35
C TRP A 104 6.04 3.54 -5.32
N PHE A 105 6.83 2.53 -4.96
CA PHE A 105 7.91 2.62 -3.98
C PHE A 105 8.96 3.67 -4.38
N GLU A 106 9.31 3.73 -5.66
CA GLU A 106 10.28 4.67 -6.22
C GLU A 106 9.68 6.04 -6.59
N SER A 107 8.35 6.19 -6.53
CA SER A 107 7.68 7.42 -6.93
C SER A 107 8.04 8.62 -6.04
N ASN A 108 8.06 9.82 -6.63
CA ASN A 108 8.24 11.05 -5.86
C ASN A 108 7.04 11.32 -4.96
N GLU A 109 5.85 10.90 -5.39
CA GLU A 109 4.57 11.04 -4.72
C GLU A 109 4.55 10.34 -3.37
N ARG A 110 5.17 9.15 -3.27
CA ARG A 110 5.32 8.43 -2.00
C ARG A 110 6.14 9.18 -0.96
N ASN A 111 7.02 10.09 -1.39
CA ASN A 111 7.86 10.91 -0.52
C ASN A 111 7.21 12.23 -0.09
N TRP A 112 5.94 12.47 -0.44
CA TRP A 112 5.25 13.68 -0.03
C TRP A 112 5.09 13.75 1.50
N ASN A 113 5.30 14.94 2.04
CA ASN A 113 5.14 15.24 3.46
C ASN A 113 3.79 15.94 3.69
N ASN A 114 3.47 16.24 4.96
CA ASN A 114 2.22 16.92 5.32
C ASN A 114 2.29 18.45 5.16
N ASP A 115 3.34 18.99 4.55
CA ASP A 115 3.46 20.43 4.35
C ASP A 115 2.46 20.86 3.26
N ARG A 116 1.64 21.86 3.58
CA ARG A 116 0.62 22.44 2.70
C ARG A 116 0.97 23.87 2.34
#